data_AF-A0A8J4DIW8-F1
#
_entry.id   AF-A0A8J4DIW8-F1
#
_cell.length_a   1.000
_cell.length_b   1.000
_cell.length_c   1.000
_cell.angle_alpha   90.00
_cell.angle_beta   90.00
_cell.angle_gamma   90.00
#
_symmetry.space_group_name_H-M   'P 1'
#
loop_
_entity.id
_entity.type
_entity.pdbx_description
1 polymer ?
#
loop_
_entity_poly.entity_id
_entity_poly.type
_entity_poly.pdbx_seq_one_letter_code
_entity_poly.pdbx_strand_id
1 'polypeptide(L)' 'MGRGRAKAKQTKVARELKYHTPNTDLTALQRELAGSSGKSDRDFDDDYKDPVDDDEDTDDEDTWVPPRAY' A
#
# COMPACT_ATOMS: atom_id res chain seq x y z
N MET A 1 9.13 -20.74 24.53
CA MET A 1 8.64 -19.65 25.42
C MET A 1 8.93 -18.23 24.89
N GLY A 2 8.90 -17.97 23.58
CA GLY A 2 9.24 -16.63 23.02
C GLY A 2 8.16 -15.93 22.20
N ARG A 3 7.09 -16.64 21.79
CA ARG A 3 6.12 -16.13 20.81
C ARG A 3 5.22 -15.02 21.36
N GLY A 4 4.88 -15.01 22.65
CA GLY A 4 3.99 -14.00 23.24
C GLY A 4 4.57 -12.58 23.21
N ARG A 5 5.88 -12.44 23.46
CA ARG A 5 6.56 -11.14 23.41
C ARG A 5 6.69 -10.61 21.98
N ALA A 6 7.02 -11.49 21.03
CA ALA A 6 7.07 -11.12 19.62
C ALA A 6 5.69 -10.68 19.11
N LYS A 7 4.63 -11.45 19.42
CA LYS A 7 3.25 -11.11 19.04
C LYS A 7 2.82 -9.76 19.62
N ALA A 8 3.11 -9.51 20.90
CA ALA A 8 2.79 -8.23 21.53
C ALA A 8 3.51 -7.05 20.87
N LYS A 9 4.81 -7.21 20.53
CA LYS A 9 5.57 -6.19 19.79
C LYS A 9 4.96 -5.91 18.42
N GLN A 10 4.61 -6.96 17.68
CA GLN A 10 4.00 -6.81 16.35
C GLN A 10 2.63 -6.15 16.42
N THR A 11 1.77 -6.51 17.39
CA THR A 11 0.47 -5.85 17.57
C THR A 11 0.62 -4.37 17.93
N LYS A 12 1.63 -4.00 18.72
CA LYS A 12 1.92 -2.60 19.03
C LYS A 12 2.32 -1.83 17.77
N VAL A 13 3.29 -2.34 17.02
CA VAL A 13 3.75 -1.73 15.76
C VAL A 13 2.61 -1.61 14.75
N ALA A 14 1.80 -2.66 14.58
CA ALA A 14 0.68 -2.64 13.66
C ALA A 14 -0.38 -1.59 14.05
N ARG A 15 -0.64 -1.40 15.35
CA ARG A 15 -1.55 -0.35 15.82
C ARG A 15 -0.96 1.03 15.61
N GLU A 16 0.33 1.21 15.89
CA GLU A 16 1.03 2.46 15.60
C GLU A 16 0.90 2.77 14.11
N LEU A 17 1.21 1.85 13.21
CA LEU A 17 1.05 2.06 11.76
C LEU A 17 -0.39 2.34 11.34
N LYS A 18 -1.37 1.60 11.87
CA LYS A 18 -2.79 1.74 11.50
C LYS A 18 -3.37 3.10 11.91
N TYR A 19 -2.98 3.59 13.09
CA TYR A 19 -3.52 4.82 13.68
C TYR A 19 -2.54 5.99 13.64
N HIS A 20 -1.40 5.83 12.97
CA HIS A 20 -0.45 6.90 12.74
C HIS A 20 -1.00 7.80 11.63
N THR A 21 -1.50 8.96 12.04
CA THR A 21 -1.76 10.06 11.12
C THR A 21 -0.47 10.84 10.94
N PRO A 22 0.18 10.77 9.76
CA PRO A 22 1.35 11.61 9.49
C PRO A 22 0.94 13.09 9.60
N ASN A 23 1.75 13.87 10.32
CA ASN A 23 1.62 15.33 10.29
C ASN A 23 2.21 15.81 8.96
N THR A 24 1.38 15.90 7.93
CA THR A 24 1.78 16.41 6.62
C THR A 24 1.82 17.93 6.64
N ASP A 25 2.94 18.54 6.26
CA ASP A 25 3.02 19.98 6.04
C ASP A 25 2.27 20.35 4.76
N LEU A 26 1.03 20.80 4.93
CA LEU A 26 0.16 21.20 3.82
C LEU A 26 0.73 22.39 3.03
N THR A 27 1.55 23.24 3.66
CA THR A 27 2.13 24.42 3.01
C THR A 27 3.26 24.04 2.04
N ALA A 28 4.08 23.04 2.42
CA ALA A 28 5.09 22.47 1.56
C ALA A 28 4.45 21.73 0.38
N LEU A 29 3.41 20.92 0.63
CA LEU A 29 2.68 20.19 -0.40
C LEU A 29 2.04 21.11 -1.43
N GLN A 30 1.40 22.20 -0.97
CA GLN A 30 0.80 23.20 -1.87
C GLN A 30 1.84 23.86 -2.79
N ARG A 31 3.04 24.15 -2.27
CA ARG A 31 4.13 24.75 -3.05
C ARG A 31 4.63 23.80 -4.14
N GLU A 32 4.77 22.53 -3.82
CA GLU A 32 5.16 21.50 -4.78
C GLU A 32 4.12 21.32 -5.88
N LEU A 33 2.83 21.22 -5.51
CA LEU A 33 1.73 21.07 -6.46
C LEU A 33 1.60 22.29 -7.39
N ALA A 34 1.73 23.50 -6.83
CA ALA A 34 1.72 24.74 -7.61
C ALA A 34 2.90 24.81 -8.59
N GLY A 35 4.09 24.37 -8.18
CA GLY A 35 5.29 24.30 -9.03
C GLY A 35 5.33 23.13 -10.02
N SER A 36 4.55 22.07 -9.77
CA SER A 36 4.50 20.83 -10.58
C SER A 36 3.38 20.82 -11.62
N SER A 37 2.47 21.79 -11.60
CA SER A 37 1.32 21.93 -12.54
C SER A 37 1.65 21.91 -14.05
N GLY A 38 2.93 21.84 -14.44
CA GLY A 38 3.37 21.68 -15.83
C GLY A 38 4.14 20.40 -16.17
N LYS A 39 4.32 19.41 -15.26
CA LYS A 39 5.28 18.31 -15.48
C LYS A 39 4.86 16.88 -15.11
N SER A 40 3.66 16.60 -14.58
CA SER A 40 3.44 15.32 -13.86
C SER A 40 2.29 14.43 -14.35
N ASP A 41 1.93 14.44 -15.63
CA ASP A 41 0.82 13.58 -16.13
C ASP A 41 1.26 12.57 -17.20
N ARG A 42 2.57 12.38 -17.43
CA ARG A 42 3.07 11.49 -18.50
C ARG A 42 3.97 10.35 -18.07
N ASP A 43 4.47 10.36 -16.83
CA ASP A 43 5.51 9.42 -16.41
C ASP A 43 5.03 8.39 -15.37
N PHE A 44 3.77 8.45 -14.91
CA PHE A 44 3.26 7.52 -13.88
C PHE A 44 2.69 6.20 -14.43
N ASP A 45 2.40 6.13 -15.73
CA ASP A 45 1.75 4.95 -16.34
C ASP A 45 2.74 3.84 -16.75
N ASP A 46 4.03 4.15 -16.91
CA ASP A 46 5.01 3.20 -17.50
C ASP A 46 5.67 2.28 -16.46
N ASP A 47 5.71 2.69 -15.18
CA ASP A 47 6.38 1.95 -14.10
C ASP A 47 5.52 0.82 -13.48
N TYR A 48 4.24 0.70 -13.83
CA TYR A 48 3.31 -0.31 -13.28
C TYR A 48 3.14 -1.56 -14.17
N LYS A 49 4.02 -1.77 -15.15
CA LYS A 49 3.99 -2.98 -15.99
C LYS A 49 4.74 -4.12 -15.29
N ASP A 50 4.06 -4.79 -14.35
CA ASP A 50 4.52 -6.05 -13.77
C ASP A 50 4.62 -7.13 -14.88
N PRO A 51 5.79 -7.71 -15.14
CA PRO A 51 5.88 -8.89 -15.99
C PRO A 51 5.28 -10.06 -15.22
N VAL A 52 4.02 -10.40 -15.54
CA VAL A 52 3.43 -11.68 -15.12
C VAL A 52 4.31 -12.80 -15.68
N ASP A 53 5.08 -13.42 -14.80
CA ASP A 53 5.83 -14.65 -15.08
C ASP A 53 4.80 -15.76 -15.14
N ASP A 54 4.51 -16.23 -16.36
CA ASP A 54 3.60 -17.32 -16.67
C ASP A 54 4.28 -18.66 -16.34
N ASP A 55 4.62 -18.84 -15.06
CA ASP A 55 5.03 -20.13 -14.51
C ASP A 55 3.86 -20.70 -13.71
N GLU A 56 3.00 -21.42 -14.44
CA GLU A 56 2.00 -22.34 -13.93
C GLU A 56 2.61 -23.27 -12.84
N ASP A 57 1.94 -23.33 -11.68
CA ASP A 57 1.68 -24.53 -10.86
C ASP A 57 1.80 -24.25 -9.35
N THR A 58 0.73 -23.72 -8.74
CA THR A 58 0.32 -24.15 -7.40
C THR A 58 -1.19 -24.00 -7.28
N ASP A 59 -1.88 -25.13 -7.37
CA ASP A 59 -3.25 -25.36 -6.90
C ASP A 59 -3.42 -24.88 -5.44
N ASP A 60 -4.66 -24.67 -5.01
CA ASP A 60 -5.13 -24.40 -3.64
C ASP A 60 -5.42 -22.93 -3.22
N GLU A 61 -6.66 -22.52 -3.54
CA GLU A 61 -7.63 -22.02 -2.55
C GLU A 61 -7.40 -20.66 -1.86
N ASP A 62 -7.62 -19.54 -2.58
CA ASP A 62 -8.35 -18.36 -2.03
C ASP A 62 -8.75 -17.33 -3.10
N THR A 63 -9.54 -17.72 -4.11
CA THR A 63 -10.17 -16.74 -5.00
C THR A 63 -11.21 -15.95 -4.21
N TRP A 64 -10.84 -14.75 -3.75
CA TRP A 64 -11.72 -13.83 -3.05
C TRP A 64 -12.91 -13.45 -3.94
N VAL A 65 -14.06 -14.10 -3.73
CA VAL A 65 -15.31 -13.76 -4.40
C VAL A 65 -16.00 -12.63 -3.62
N PRO A 66 -16.06 -11.40 -4.15
CA PRO A 66 -16.79 -10.34 -3.46
C PRO A 66 -18.27 -10.70 -3.35
N PRO A 67 -18.93 -10.39 -2.21
CA PRO A 67 -20.32 -10.76 -2.00
C PRO A 67 -21.20 -10.10 -3.05
N ARG A 68 -22.03 -10.90 -3.73
CA ARG A 68 -23.08 -10.38 -4.61
C ARG A 68 -24.11 -9.66 -3.74
N ALA A 69 -24.23 -8.35 -3.93
CA ALA A 69 -25.32 -7.58 -3.34
C ALA A 69 -26.66 -8.06 -3.92
N TYR A 70 -27.63 -8.32 -3.04
CA TYR A 70 -29.01 -8.63 -3.38
C TYR A 70 -29.84 -7.34 -3.46
#